data_AF-D1P8D6-F1
#
_entry.id   AF-D1P8D6-F1
#
_cell.length_a   1.000
_cell.length_b   1.000
_cell.length_c   1.000
_cell.angle_alpha   90.00
_cell.angle_beta   90.00
_cell.angle_gamma   90.00
#
_symmetry.space_group_name_H-M   'P 1'
#
loop_
_entity.id
_entity.type
_entity.pdbx_description
1 polymer ?
#
loop_
_entity_poly.entity_id
_entity_poly.type
_entity_poly.pdbx_seq_one_letter_code
_entity_poly.pdbx_strand_id
1 'polypeptide(L)'
;MNFFPAAKEFIYNPALKNALVLKAYDVISHDRLEYDAGCNDITQSFMAIRRATTASGNRPTYEADRSEEASHADLAWATMHALYNEPITGENSNHHNIVEVF
;
A
#
# COMPACT_ATOMS: atom_id res chain seq x y z
N MET A 1 -0.70 1.67 29.70
CA MET A 1 -0.46 1.36 28.26
C MET A 1 -0.11 -0.10 28.18
N ASN A 2 -0.98 -0.92 27.58
CA ASN A 2 -0.73 -2.36 27.44
C ASN A 2 0.10 -2.58 26.17
N PHE A 3 1.26 -3.23 26.28
CA PHE A 3 2.08 -3.58 25.13
C PHE A 3 1.32 -4.57 24.24
N PHE A 4 1.26 -4.28 22.93
CA PHE A 4 0.66 -5.17 21.95
C PHE A 4 1.78 -5.90 21.18
N PRO A 5 2.08 -7.17 21.51
CA PRO A 5 3.24 -7.89 20.96
C PRO A 5 3.17 -8.14 19.45
N ALA A 6 1.99 -8.03 18.84
CA ALA A 6 1.82 -8.16 17.39
C ALA A 6 2.00 -6.83 16.63
N ALA A 7 2.30 -5.72 17.31
CA ALA A 7 2.62 -4.46 16.64
C ALA A 7 3.97 -4.56 15.93
N LYS A 8 3.98 -4.27 14.63
CA LYS A 8 5.20 -4.23 13.82
C LYS A 8 5.57 -2.78 13.51
N GLU A 9 6.79 -2.39 13.83
CA GLU A 9 7.31 -1.08 13.46
C GLU A 9 7.59 -1.01 11.94
N PHE A 10 7.14 0.08 11.33
CA PHE A 10 7.46 0.43 9.94
C PHE A 10 8.52 1.54 9.94
N ILE A 11 9.78 1.16 9.75
CA ILE A 11 10.88 2.11 9.60
C ILE A 11 10.86 2.67 8.18
N TYR A 12 10.36 3.90 8.00
CA TYR A 12 10.17 4.60 6.72
C TYR A 12 11.49 4.91 5.99
N ASN A 13 12.17 3.87 5.54
CA ASN A 13 13.37 3.92 4.70
C ASN A 13 13.01 3.59 3.23
N PRO A 14 13.90 3.88 2.27
CA PRO A 14 13.64 3.59 0.85
C PRO A 14 13.36 2.11 0.56
N ALA A 15 13.96 1.18 1.32
CA ALA A 15 13.75 -0.25 1.11
C ALA A 15 12.33 -0.68 1.49
N LEU A 16 11.80 -0.17 2.60
CA LEU A 16 10.43 -0.43 3.05
C LEU A 16 9.43 0.16 2.06
N LYS A 17 9.63 1.40 1.61
CA LYS A 17 8.78 2.03 0.59
C LYS A 17 8.71 1.20 -0.69
N ASN A 18 9.86 0.68 -1.13
CA ASN A 18 9.90 -0.21 -2.30
C ASN A 18 9.13 -1.51 -2.06
N ALA A 19 9.29 -2.13 -0.89
CA ALA A 19 8.57 -3.37 -0.56
C ALA A 19 7.05 -3.15 -0.52
N LEU A 20 6.59 -2.03 0.04
CA LEU A 20 5.17 -1.65 0.08
C LEU A 20 4.59 -1.50 -1.33
N VAL A 21 5.27 -0.74 -2.19
CA VAL A 21 4.80 -0.51 -3.57
C VAL A 21 4.82 -1.79 -4.39
N LEU A 22 5.86 -2.62 -4.26
CA LEU A 22 5.92 -3.90 -4.97
C LEU A 22 4.83 -4.88 -4.51
N LYS A 23 4.54 -4.94 -3.20
CA LYS A 23 3.45 -5.77 -2.68
C LYS A 23 2.09 -5.27 -3.17
N ALA A 24 1.84 -3.97 -3.16
CA ALA A 24 0.59 -3.43 -3.68
C ALA A 24 0.46 -3.65 -5.19
N TYR A 25 1.55 -3.52 -5.95
CA TYR A 25 1.57 -3.86 -7.37
C TYR A 25 1.21 -5.32 -7.59
N ASP A 26 1.77 -6.26 -6.81
CA ASP A 26 1.41 -7.69 -6.87
C ASP A 26 -0.08 -7.93 -6.63
N VAL A 27 -0.68 -7.29 -5.61
CA VAL A 27 -2.11 -7.44 -5.32
C VAL A 27 -2.97 -6.94 -6.48
N ILE A 28 -2.64 -5.74 -6.99
CA ILE A 28 -3.40 -5.09 -8.07
C ILE A 28 -3.25 -5.85 -9.39
N SER A 29 -2.05 -6.32 -9.73
CA SER A 29 -1.79 -7.04 -10.98
C SER A 29 -2.44 -8.41 -11.05
N HIS A 30 -2.82 -8.97 -9.90
CA HIS A 30 -3.53 -10.24 -9.78
C HIS A 30 -5.03 -10.05 -9.49
N ASP A 31 -5.56 -8.84 -9.73
CA ASP A 31 -6.97 -8.49 -9.50
C ASP A 31 -7.48 -8.84 -8.08
N ARG A 32 -6.60 -8.80 -7.07
CA ARG A 32 -6.96 -9.10 -5.66
C ARG A 32 -7.41 -7.89 -4.86
N LEU A 33 -7.31 -6.68 -5.43
CA LEU A 33 -7.74 -5.43 -4.78
C LEU A 33 -9.09 -4.99 -5.36
N GLU A 34 -10.16 -5.23 -4.60
CA GLU A 34 -11.51 -4.79 -4.92
C GLU A 34 -11.94 -3.64 -4.00
N TYR A 35 -12.61 -2.64 -4.57
CA TYR A 35 -13.21 -1.51 -3.86
C TYR A 35 -14.44 -1.01 -4.63
N ASP A 36 -15.30 -0.24 -3.97
CA ASP A 36 -16.52 0.30 -4.57
C ASP A 36 -16.20 1.18 -5.79
N ALA A 37 -16.95 1.02 -6.88
CA ALA A 37 -16.72 1.74 -8.14
C ALA A 37 -16.89 3.27 -8.02
N GLY A 38 -17.57 3.76 -6.98
CA GLY A 38 -17.70 5.18 -6.67
C GLY A 38 -16.48 5.76 -5.93
N CYS A 39 -15.59 4.92 -5.38
CA CYS A 39 -14.41 5.34 -4.63
C CYS A 39 -13.21 5.68 -5.53
N ASN A 40 -13.37 6.70 -6.38
CA ASN A 40 -12.30 7.19 -7.26
C ASN A 40 -11.05 7.69 -6.51
N ASP A 41 -11.20 8.08 -5.23
CA ASP A 41 -10.10 8.57 -4.40
C ASP A 41 -8.99 7.54 -4.23
N ILE A 42 -9.35 6.24 -4.15
CA ILE A 42 -8.38 5.14 -4.05
C ILE A 42 -7.57 5.09 -5.35
N THR A 43 -8.22 5.06 -6.50
CA THR A 43 -7.55 5.04 -7.80
C THR A 43 -6.64 6.25 -8.00
N GLN A 44 -7.14 7.44 -7.71
CA GLN A 44 -6.37 8.69 -7.84
C GLN A 44 -5.16 8.70 -6.90
N SER A 45 -5.31 8.18 -5.68
CA SER A 45 -4.19 8.08 -4.73
C SER A 45 -3.03 7.24 -5.25
N PHE A 46 -3.32 6.10 -5.89
CA PHE A 46 -2.29 5.23 -6.45
C PHE A 46 -1.60 5.86 -7.66
N MET A 47 -2.33 6.64 -8.46
CA MET A 47 -1.77 7.38 -9.60
C MET A 47 -0.77 8.49 -9.17
N ALA A 48 -0.87 8.97 -7.93
CA ALA A 48 0.06 9.97 -7.37
C ALA A 48 1.43 9.38 -6.95
N ILE A 49 1.58 8.06 -6.93
CA ILE A 49 2.82 7.38 -6.55
C ILE A 49 3.76 7.28 -7.76
N ARG A 50 4.93 7.92 -7.68
CA ARG A 50 5.92 7.97 -8.75
C ARG A 50 7.26 7.36 -8.35
N ARG A 51 7.97 6.85 -9.34
CA ARG A 51 9.36 6.38 -9.18
C ARG A 51 10.28 7.60 -9.09
N ALA A 52 11.09 7.66 -8.04
CA ALA A 52 12.13 8.65 -7.84
C ALA A 52 13.51 7.99 -7.76
N THR A 53 14.54 8.75 -8.09
CA THR A 53 15.94 8.29 -7.98
C THR A 53 16.52 8.83 -6.69
N THR A 54 17.10 7.96 -5.86
CA THR A 54 17.78 8.40 -4.64
C THR A 54 19.01 9.25 -4.99
N ALA A 55 19.41 10.17 -4.09
CA ALA A 55 20.54 11.08 -4.30
C ALA A 55 21.87 10.37 -4.63
N SER A 56 22.02 9.10 -4.23
CA SER A 56 23.18 8.25 -4.55
C SER A 56 23.13 7.64 -5.97
N GLY A 57 22.06 7.87 -6.75
CA GLY A 57 21.86 7.36 -8.11
C GLY A 57 21.62 5.84 -8.23
N ASN A 58 21.96 5.06 -7.22
CA ASN A 58 22.14 3.62 -7.37
C ASN A 58 20.89 2.78 -7.07
N ARG A 59 19.85 3.38 -6.46
CA ARG A 59 18.62 2.66 -6.09
C ARG A 59 17.37 3.47 -6.44
N PRO A 60 16.45 2.94 -7.26
CA PRO A 60 15.15 3.54 -7.44
C PRO A 60 14.36 3.46 -6.12
N THR A 61 13.64 4.52 -5.80
CA THR A 61 12.69 4.60 -4.69
C THR A 61 11.32 5.03 -5.25
N TYR A 62 10.28 4.97 -4.42
CA TYR A 62 8.98 5.54 -4.74
C TYR A 62 8.64 6.68 -3.79
N GLU A 63 7.96 7.69 -4.30
CA GLU A 63 7.47 8.83 -3.54
C GLU A 63 6.11 9.29 -4.06
N ALA A 64 5.31 9.87 -3.17
CA ALA A 64 4.10 10.59 -3.53
C ALA A 64 4.44 12.05 -3.87
N ASP A 65 3.77 12.62 -4.86
CA ASP A 65 3.78 14.08 -5.03
C ASP A 65 3.08 14.76 -3.84
N ARG A 66 3.51 15.97 -3.46
CA ARG A 66 3.05 16.71 -2.27
C ARG A 66 2.27 17.99 -2.65
N SER A 67 1.46 17.94 -3.70
CA SER A 67 0.55 19.05 -4.04
C SER A 67 -0.75 18.94 -3.25
N GLU A 68 -1.52 20.04 -3.10
CA GLU A 68 -2.85 19.99 -2.46
C GLU A 68 -3.83 19.02 -3.17
N GLU A 69 -3.67 18.85 -4.49
CA GLU A 69 -4.39 17.85 -5.28
C GLU A 69 -3.94 16.41 -4.95
N ALA A 70 -2.74 16.25 -4.40
CA ALA A 70 -2.17 14.99 -3.91
C ALA A 70 -2.51 14.69 -2.43
N SER A 71 -3.47 15.39 -1.82
CA SER A 71 -4.07 15.02 -0.51
C SER A 71 -4.51 13.54 -0.48
N HIS A 72 -4.80 12.97 -1.65
CA HIS A 72 -5.14 11.55 -1.79
C HIS A 72 -3.94 10.61 -1.63
N ALA A 73 -2.70 11.04 -1.79
CA ALA A 73 -1.55 10.12 -1.80
C ALA A 73 -1.31 9.41 -0.46
N ASP A 74 -1.74 9.99 0.66
CA ASP A 74 -1.71 9.33 1.97
C ASP A 74 -2.65 8.11 2.01
N LEU A 75 -3.74 8.12 1.24
CA LEU A 75 -4.65 6.98 1.11
C LEU A 75 -3.93 5.80 0.46
N ALA A 76 -3.12 6.04 -0.58
CA ALA A 76 -2.34 4.98 -1.21
C ALA A 76 -1.33 4.36 -0.23
N TRP A 77 -0.61 5.18 0.55
CA TRP A 77 0.30 4.67 1.57
C TRP A 77 -0.43 3.88 2.65
N ALA A 78 -1.59 4.35 3.11
CA ALA A 78 -2.42 3.63 4.07
C ALA A 78 -2.88 2.27 3.51
N THR A 79 -3.35 2.23 2.26
CA THR A 79 -3.75 0.99 1.59
C THR A 79 -2.55 0.05 1.44
N MET A 80 -1.37 0.54 1.04
CA MET A 80 -0.16 -0.29 0.95
C MET A 80 0.23 -0.89 2.31
N HIS A 81 0.10 -0.14 3.39
CA HIS A 81 0.32 -0.64 4.74
C HIS A 81 -0.67 -1.75 5.11
N ALA A 82 -1.94 -1.62 4.72
CA ALA A 82 -2.95 -2.67 4.90
C ALA A 82 -2.61 -3.93 4.08
N LEU A 83 -2.23 -3.75 2.81
CA LEU A 83 -1.82 -4.84 1.90
C LEU A 83 -0.52 -5.53 2.33
N TYR A 84 0.36 -4.83 3.04
CA TYR A 84 1.60 -5.43 3.54
C TYR A 84 1.35 -6.56 4.55
N ASN A 85 0.22 -6.53 5.25
CA ASN A 85 -0.17 -7.60 6.17
C ASN A 85 -0.95 -8.74 5.47
N GLU A 86 -1.24 -8.62 4.17
CA GLU A 86 -1.80 -9.70 3.37
C GLU A 86 -0.71 -10.74 3.07
N PRO A 87 -0.92 -12.04 3.39
CA PRO A 87 0.03 -13.07 3.01
C PRO A 87 0.19 -13.13 1.49
N ILE A 88 1.41 -13.37 1.02
CA ILE A 88 1.77 -13.43 -0.41
C ILE A 88 1.11 -14.62 -1.13
N THR A 89 0.66 -15.62 -0.39
CA THR A 89 -0.24 -16.66 -0.88
C THR A 89 -1.62 -16.38 -0.33
N GLY A 90 -2.63 -16.22 -1.18
CA GLY A 90 -4.04 -16.10 -0.81
C GLY A 90 -4.63 -17.33 -0.09
N GLU A 91 -3.78 -18.18 0.48
CA GLU A 91 -4.16 -19.26 1.39
C GLU A 91 -3.60 -18.97 2.78
N ASN A 92 -4.36 -18.20 3.56
CA ASN A 92 -4.45 -18.49 4.97
C ASN A 92 -5.57 -19.51 5.11
N SER A 93 -5.26 -20.72 5.57
CA SER A 93 -6.24 -21.79 5.85
C SER A 93 -7.26 -21.46 6.96
N ASN A 94 -7.54 -20.19 7.26
CA ASN A 94 -8.43 -19.81 8.36
C ASN A 94 -9.13 -18.43 8.28
N HIS A 95 -9.02 -17.66 7.19
CA HIS A 95 -9.70 -16.36 7.12
C HIS A 95 -10.45 -16.19 5.80
N HIS A 96 -11.75 -16.48 5.83
CA HIS A 96 -12.69 -16.05 4.80
C HIS A 96 -12.93 -14.56 4.95
N ASN A 97 -12.32 -13.73 4.10
CA ASN A 97 -12.68 -12.32 4.00
C ASN A 97 -13.99 -12.23 3.20
N ILE A 98 -15.13 -12.34 3.89
CA ILE A 98 -16.41 -11.90 3.37
C ILE A 98 -16.48 -10.38 3.57
N VAL A 99 -16.51 -9.63 2.48
CA VAL A 99 -16.93 -8.23 2.50
C VAL A 99 -18.43 -8.23 2.18
N GLU A 100 -19.27 -8.03 3.20
CA GLU A 100 -20.70 -7.83 3.00
C GLU A 100 -20.93 -6.45 2.37
N VAL A 101 -21.46 -6.43 1.15
CA VAL A 101 -22.03 -5.24 0.52
C VAL A 101 -23.54 -5.32 0.76
N PHE A 102 -24.10 -4.33 1.47
CA PHE A 102 -25.54 -4.15 1.65
C PHE A 102 -26.15 -3.44 0.43
#